data_AF-A0A954PBJ7-F1
#
_entry.id   AF-A0A954PBJ7-F1
#
_cell.length_a   1.000
_cell.length_b   1.000
_cell.length_c   1.000
_cell.angle_alpha   90.00
_cell.angle_beta   90.00
_cell.angle_gamma   90.00
#
_symmetry.space_group_name_H-M   'P 1'
#
loop_
_entity.id
_entity.type
_entity.pdbx_description
1 polymer ?
#
loop_
_entity_poly.entity_id
_entity_poly.type
_entity_poly.pdbx_seq_one_letter_code
_entity_poly.pdbx_strand_id
1 'polypeptide(L)'
;MSRGQQSKRRAFTLVELLVVIAIIGILVGLLLPAVQAAREAARAIQCQNNLHQIGLATHMFHDTMKAFPPARYQPRPDAPPERSCGGEQTTWLVRIMPFMEQTSAESRW
;
A
#
# COMPACT_ATOMS: atom_id res chain seq x y z
N MET A 1 -60.68 28.49 27.01
CA MET A 1 -59.77 29.43 26.35
C MET A 1 -58.35 28.87 26.43
N SER A 2 -57.89 28.18 25.39
CA SER A 2 -56.52 27.61 25.35
C SER A 2 -55.70 28.40 24.32
N ARG A 3 -54.70 29.16 24.79
CA ARG A 3 -53.78 29.91 23.93
C ARG A 3 -52.74 28.94 23.39
N GLY A 4 -52.80 28.62 22.09
CA GLY A 4 -51.76 27.87 21.41
C GLY A 4 -50.43 28.63 21.46
N GLN A 5 -49.41 28.05 22.09
CA GLN A 5 -48.04 28.55 22.05
C GLN A 5 -47.51 28.44 20.62
N GLN A 6 -47.42 29.57 19.92
CA GLN A 6 -46.70 29.66 18.66
C GLN A 6 -45.20 29.50 18.92
N SER A 7 -44.66 28.33 18.56
CA SER A 7 -43.21 28.11 18.45
C SER A 7 -42.64 29.07 17.41
N LYS A 8 -41.89 30.09 17.85
CA LYS A 8 -41.13 30.99 16.95
C LYS A 8 -40.17 30.14 16.12
N ARG A 9 -40.45 29.99 14.82
CA ARG A 9 -39.50 29.38 13.88
C ARG A 9 -38.30 30.32 13.75
N ARG A 10 -37.10 29.85 14.10
CA ARG A 10 -35.84 30.57 13.85
C ARG A 10 -35.55 30.50 12.35
N ALA A 11 -35.67 31.63 11.66
CA ALA A 11 -35.17 31.76 10.29
C ALA A 11 -33.69 32.14 10.34
N PHE A 12 -32.85 31.43 9.59
CA PHE A 12 -31.43 31.74 9.44
C PHE A 12 -31.27 33.00 8.58
N THR A 13 -30.41 33.90 9.01
CA THR A 13 -30.04 35.06 8.19
C THR A 13 -29.06 34.63 7.10
N LEU A 14 -29.14 35.26 5.91
CA LEU A 14 -28.23 34.99 4.79
C LEU A 14 -26.75 35.19 5.21
N VAL A 15 -26.51 36.14 6.11
CA VAL A 15 -25.20 36.44 6.69
C VAL A 15 -24.66 35.28 7.53
N GLU A 16 -25.48 34.67 8.39
CA GLU A 16 -25.06 33.51 9.19
C GLU A 16 -24.65 32.33 8.31
N LEU A 17 -25.37 32.06 7.22
CA LEU A 17 -25.02 30.99 6.29
C LEU A 17 -23.70 31.29 5.55
N LEU A 18 -23.50 32.56 5.15
CA LEU A 18 -22.31 32.99 4.42
C LEU A 18 -21.03 32.88 5.26
N VAL A 19 -21.11 33.23 6.55
CA VAL A 19 -19.97 33.08 7.48
C VAL A 19 -19.59 31.61 7.64
N VAL A 20 -20.56 30.70 7.73
CA VAL A 20 -20.29 29.27 7.89
C VAL A 20 -19.57 28.69 6.68
N ILE A 21 -20.04 28.98 5.46
CA ILE A 21 -19.37 28.50 4.24
C ILE A 21 -17.97 29.09 4.09
N ALA A 22 -17.75 30.34 4.52
CA ALA A 22 -16.43 30.97 4.49
C ALA A 22 -15.45 30.26 5.45
N ILE A 23 -15.90 29.93 6.67
CA ILE A 23 -15.08 29.18 7.63
C ILE A 23 -14.76 27.78 7.11
N ILE A 24 -15.74 27.05 6.57
CA ILE A 24 -15.53 25.71 5.98
C ILE A 24 -14.55 25.79 4.81
N GLY A 25 -14.68 26.80 3.94
CA GLY A 25 -13.78 27.01 2.80
C GLY A 25 -12.32 27.23 3.23
N ILE A 26 -12.09 28.02 4.28
CA ILE A 26 -10.74 28.22 4.84
C ILE A 26 -10.20 26.91 5.42
N LEU A 27 -10.99 26.18 6.20
CA LEU A 27 -10.57 24.91 6.79
C LEU A 27 -10.22 23.89 5.71
N VAL A 28 -11.05 23.71 4.69
CA VAL A 28 -10.80 22.77 3.59
C VAL A 28 -9.61 23.22 2.73
N GLY A 29 -9.47 24.52 2.48
CA GLY A 29 -8.35 25.08 1.74
C GLY A 29 -6.99 24.78 2.38
N LEU A 30 -6.93 24.74 3.72
CA LEU A 30 -5.73 24.35 4.46
C LEU A 30 -5.52 22.82 4.49
N LEU A 31 -6.60 22.03 4.44
CA LEU A 31 -6.55 20.57 4.55
C LEU A 31 -6.16 19.85 3.25
N LEU A 32 -6.59 20.36 2.09
CA LEU A 32 -6.32 19.73 0.78
C LEU A 32 -4.84 19.44 0.49
N PRO A 33 -3.91 20.42 0.60
CA PRO A 33 -2.49 20.15 0.36
C PRO A 33 -1.89 19.21 1.41
N ALA A 34 -2.34 19.30 2.66
CA ALA A 34 -1.86 18.44 3.75
C ALA A 34 -2.25 16.97 3.54
N VAL A 35 -3.48 16.69 3.09
CA VAL A 35 -3.95 15.32 2.82
C VAL A 35 -3.16 14.67 1.68
N GLN A 36 -2.76 15.44 0.67
CA GLN A 36 -1.96 14.93 -0.45
C GLN A 36 -0.53 14.58 -0.01
N ALA A 37 0.10 15.47 0.76
CA ALA A 37 1.43 15.20 1.33
C ALA A 37 1.41 13.95 2.24
N ALA A 38 0.36 13.79 3.06
CA ALA A 38 0.19 12.61 3.90
C ALA A 38 0.02 11.32 3.07
N ARG A 39 -0.73 11.37 1.96
CA ARG A 39 -0.89 10.22 1.06
C ARG A 39 0.42 9.81 0.41
N GLU A 40 1.23 10.77 -0.03
CA GLU A 40 2.51 10.47 -0.64
C GLU A 40 3.52 9.91 0.37
N ALA A 41 3.56 10.48 1.58
CA ALA A 41 4.34 9.93 2.68
C ALA A 41 3.93 8.49 3.02
N ALA A 42 2.62 8.20 3.05
CA ALA A 42 2.13 6.85 3.29
C ALA A 42 2.55 5.86 2.19
N ARG A 43 2.51 6.26 0.91
CA ARG A 43 3.01 5.44 -0.22
C ARG A 43 4.51 5.16 -0.10
N ALA A 44 5.29 6.17 0.27
CA ALA A 44 6.72 6.03 0.48
C ALA A 44 7.03 5.06 1.63
N ILE A 45 6.35 5.20 2.77
CA ILE A 45 6.50 4.31 3.93
C ILE A 45 6.13 2.87 3.55
N GLN A 46 5.02 2.68 2.84
CA GLN A 46 4.61 1.35 2.39
C GLN A 46 5.66 0.73 1.46
N CYS A 47 6.20 1.49 0.51
CA CYS A 47 7.25 1.02 -0.40
C CYS A 47 8.53 0.63 0.36
N GLN A 48 8.98 1.47 1.30
CA GLN A 48 10.14 1.16 2.13
C GLN A 48 9.93 -0.09 2.98
N ASN A 49 8.73 -0.26 3.55
CA ASN A 49 8.39 -1.44 4.33
C ASN A 49 8.36 -2.73 3.47
N ASN A 50 7.88 -2.64 2.23
CA ASN A 50 7.92 -3.77 1.29
C ASN A 50 9.37 -4.19 0.98
N LEU A 51 10.27 -3.22 0.75
CA LEU A 51 11.69 -3.50 0.52
C LEU A 51 12.36 -4.10 1.75
N HIS A 52 12.03 -3.59 2.94
CA HIS A 52 12.51 -4.15 4.20
C HIS A 52 12.08 -5.61 4.38
N GLN A 53 10.81 -5.94 4.09
CA GLN A 53 10.31 -7.32 4.13
C GLN A 53 11.03 -8.25 3.13
N ILE A 54 11.30 -7.78 1.91
CA ILE A 54 12.07 -8.55 0.92
C ILE A 54 13.50 -8.81 1.42
N GLY A 55 14.14 -7.79 1.99
CA GLY A 55 15.48 -7.92 2.59
C GLY A 55 15.51 -8.95 3.71
N LEU A 56 14.56 -8.86 4.64
CA LEU A 56 14.43 -9.81 5.74
C LEU A 56 14.20 -11.24 5.23
N ALA A 57 13.27 -11.43 4.29
CA ALA A 57 13.00 -12.73 3.67
C ALA A 57 14.24 -13.31 2.97
N THR A 58 15.07 -12.47 2.35
CA THR A 58 16.32 -12.87 1.71
C THR A 58 17.36 -13.33 2.74
N HIS A 59 17.45 -12.65 3.89
CA HIS A 59 18.30 -13.09 5.00
C HIS A 59 17.81 -14.41 5.62
N MET A 60 16.49 -14.57 5.82
CA MET A 60 15.90 -15.83 6.30
C MET A 60 16.15 -16.99 5.33
N PHE A 61 16.07 -16.74 4.02
CA PHE A 61 16.47 -17.70 3.00
C PHE A 61 17.95 -18.08 3.14
N HIS A 62 18.84 -17.10 3.30
CA HIS A 62 20.27 -17.35 3.50
C HIS A 62 20.54 -18.17 4.77
N ASP A 63 19.85 -17.90 5.87
CA ASP A 63 20.05 -18.62 7.13
C ASP A 63 19.66 -20.09 7.03
N THR A 64 18.62 -20.41 6.25
CA THR A 64 18.12 -21.76 6.03
C THR A 64 18.88 -22.52 4.92
N MET A 65 19.12 -21.87 3.79
CA MET A 65 19.72 -22.49 2.59
C MET A 65 21.24 -22.32 2.50
N LYS A 66 21.85 -21.56 3.42
CA LYS A 66 23.29 -21.23 3.49
C LYS A 66 23.84 -20.56 2.23
N ALA A 67 22.97 -19.96 1.42
CA ALA A 67 23.30 -19.24 0.20
C ALA A 67 22.22 -18.20 -0.07
N PHE A 68 22.58 -17.11 -0.77
CA PHE A 68 21.58 -16.14 -1.23
C PHE A 68 20.78 -16.66 -2.44
N PRO A 69 19.54 -16.16 -2.66
CA PRO A 69 18.74 -16.53 -3.82
C PRO A 69 19.48 -16.21 -5.13
N PRO A 70 19.59 -17.15 -6.07
CA PRO A 70 20.27 -16.90 -7.34
C PRO A 70 19.43 -16.00 -8.24
N ALA A 71 20.01 -14.92 -8.77
CA ALA A 71 19.29 -13.95 -9.60
C ALA A 71 18.66 -14.56 -10.87
N ARG A 72 19.28 -15.62 -11.42
CA ARG A 72 18.77 -16.45 -12.52
C ARG A 72 19.26 -17.88 -12.34
N TYR A 73 18.41 -18.86 -12.69
CA TYR A 73 18.84 -20.24 -12.87
C TYR A 73 19.46 -20.39 -14.26
N GLN A 74 20.79 -20.33 -14.33
CA GLN A 74 21.44 -20.82 -15.53
C GLN A 74 21.34 -22.35 -15.57
N PRO A 75 20.94 -22.91 -16.71
CA PRO A 75 21.08 -24.33 -16.98
C PRO A 75 22.56 -24.68 -16.89
N ARG A 76 22.84 -25.91 -16.51
CA ARG A 76 24.21 -26.41 -16.64
C ARG A 76 24.63 -26.38 -18.12
N PRO A 77 25.93 -26.25 -18.43
CA PRO A 77 26.42 -26.21 -19.82
C PRO A 77 26.04 -27.44 -20.67
N ASP A 78 25.76 -28.56 -20.02
CA ASP A 78 25.33 -29.84 -20.59
C ASP A 78 23.80 -30.05 -20.59
N ALA A 79 23.02 -29.07 -20.09
CA ALA A 79 21.58 -29.19 -20.04
C ALA A 79 20.97 -29.09 -21.45
N PRO A 80 19.90 -29.86 -21.74
CA PRO A 80 19.18 -29.74 -23.00
C PRO A 80 18.72 -28.30 -23.24
N PRO A 81 18.66 -27.81 -24.50
CA PRO A 81 18.25 -26.44 -24.83
C PRO A 81 16.88 -26.04 -24.25
N GLU A 82 16.01 -27.02 -24.01
CA GLU A 82 14.68 -26.89 -23.41
C GLU A 82 14.71 -26.43 -21.94
N ARG A 83 15.82 -26.69 -21.24
CA ARG A 83 16.07 -26.22 -19.88
C ARG A 83 16.88 -24.92 -19.87
N SER A 84 17.12 -24.32 -21.04
CA SER A 84 17.97 -23.13 -21.18
C SER A 84 17.39 -21.91 -20.45
N CYS A 85 18.26 -20.99 -20.00
CA CYS A 85 17.87 -19.77 -19.29
C CYS A 85 16.98 -18.94 -20.24
N GLY A 86 15.67 -18.91 -20.00
CA GLY A 86 14.69 -18.35 -20.93
C GLY A 86 13.39 -19.17 -21.08
N GLY A 87 13.36 -20.43 -20.66
CA GLY A 87 12.13 -21.19 -20.40
C GLY A 87 11.58 -20.97 -18.98
N GLU A 88 10.42 -21.58 -18.66
CA GLU A 88 9.53 -21.57 -17.45
C GLU A 88 10.16 -21.58 -16.03
N GLN A 89 11.40 -21.12 -15.86
CA GLN A 89 12.07 -21.00 -14.58
C GLN A 89 11.48 -19.82 -13.82
N THR A 90 10.97 -20.09 -12.61
CA THR A 90 10.43 -19.06 -11.71
C THR A 90 11.53 -18.09 -11.28
N THR A 91 11.15 -16.82 -11.08
CA THR A 91 12.07 -15.80 -10.57
C THR A 91 12.56 -16.16 -9.16
N TRP A 92 13.74 -15.66 -8.79
CA TRP A 92 14.30 -15.81 -7.44
C TRP A 92 13.32 -15.36 -6.34
N LEU A 93 12.42 -14.41 -6.67
CA LEU A 93 11.40 -13.92 -5.77
C LEU A 93 10.44 -15.03 -5.30
N VAL A 94 10.14 -16.03 -6.13
CA VAL A 94 9.27 -17.16 -5.75
C VAL A 94 9.90 -17.99 -4.63
N ARG A 95 11.23 -18.05 -4.56
CA ARG A 95 11.94 -18.81 -3.53
C ARG A 95 11.98 -18.14 -2.16
N ILE A 96 11.86 -16.81 -2.13
CA ILE A 96 11.76 -16.08 -0.87
C ILE A 96 10.31 -15.91 -0.40
N MET A 97 9.33 -16.23 -1.26
CA MET A 97 7.90 -16.11 -0.97
C MET A 97 7.43 -16.83 0.31
N PRO A 98 7.94 -18.04 0.67
CA PRO A 98 7.64 -18.68 1.95
C PRO A 98 8.05 -17.82 3.16
N PHE A 99 9.12 -17.03 3.02
CA PHE A 99 9.66 -16.16 4.06
C PHE A 99 9.03 -14.76 4.07
N MET A 100 8.16 -14.45 3.11
CA MET A 100 7.43 -13.18 3.01
C MET A 100 5.99 -13.26 3.56
N GLU A 101 5.64 -14.30 4.33
CA GLU A 101 4.25 -14.58 4.75
C GLU A 101 3.26 -14.69 3.56
N GLN A 102 3.77 -15.00 2.36
CA GLN A 102 3.00 -15.15 1.12
C GLN A 102 2.86 -16.61 0.66
N THR A 103 2.79 -17.55 1.60
CA THR A 103 2.71 -19.00 1.34
C THR A 103 1.52 -19.40 0.46
N SER A 104 0.41 -18.65 0.50
CA SER A 104 -0.76 -18.91 -0.35
C SER A 104 -0.56 -18.57 -1.83
N ALA A 105 0.39 -17.69 -2.16
CA ALA A 105 0.75 -17.36 -3.53
C ALA A 105 1.84 -18.31 -4.06
N GLU A 106 2.65 -18.89 -3.17
CA GLU A 106 3.70 -19.85 -3.52
C GLU A 106 3.11 -21.10 -4.17
N SER A 107 2.06 -21.68 -3.58
CA SER A 107 1.45 -22.93 -4.06
C SER A 107 0.82 -22.85 -5.47
N ARG A 108 0.81 -21.66 -6.09
CA ARG A 108 0.30 -21.44 -7.46
C ARG A 108 1.39 -21.52 -8.53
N TRP A 109 2.66 -21.57 -8.12
CA TRP A 109 3.84 -21.69 -8.99
C TRP A 109 4.50 -23.04 -8.80
#